data_AF-A0A2V6HG15-F1
#
_entry.id   AF-A0A2V6HG15-F1
#
_cell.length_a   1.000
_cell.length_b   1.000
_cell.length_c   1.000
_cell.angle_alpha   90.00
_cell.angle_beta   90.00
_cell.angle_gamma   90.00
#
_symmetry.space_group_name_H-M   'P 1'
#
loop_
_entity.id
_entity.type
_entity.pdbx_description
1 polymer ?
#
loop_
_entity_poly.entity_id
_entity_poly.type
_entity_poly.pdbx_seq_one_letter_code
_entity_poly.pdbx_strand_id
1 'polypeptide(L)'
;MLCDVCKCNDATVFLTQILEGKMQKVNLCDACSKEKGVQDPTGFALADLLLGIGAAEEIEKGASTQKCPVCGFGQSDFKKTGRLGCSACYATFAEGLSALLKAMHKGTEHVGKLPERAHRAMELNHRVRALTENLQKAVAEENYETAASLRDQIKQLESDLSNSS
;
A
#
# COMPACT_ATOMS: atom_id res chain seq x y z
N MET A 1 -4.48 39.75 5.10
CA MET A 1 -3.45 38.89 4.46
C MET A 1 -4.14 38.30 3.25
N LEU A 2 -3.57 38.45 2.05
CA LEU A 2 -4.25 38.04 0.82
C LEU A 2 -4.25 36.52 0.65
N CYS A 3 -5.23 36.02 -0.09
CA CYS A 3 -5.31 34.63 -0.49
C CYS A 3 -4.12 34.25 -1.39
N ASP A 4 -3.45 33.14 -1.09
CA ASP A 4 -2.27 32.67 -1.82
C ASP A 4 -2.59 32.21 -3.25
N VAL A 5 -3.87 31.96 -3.56
CA VAL A 5 -4.34 31.49 -4.87
C VAL A 5 -4.73 32.65 -5.78
N CYS A 6 -5.74 33.44 -5.39
CA CYS A 6 -6.23 34.52 -6.25
C CYS A 6 -5.49 35.84 -6.02
N LYS A 7 -4.84 36.03 -4.87
CA LYS A 7 -4.17 37.28 -4.45
C LYS A 7 -5.04 38.54 -4.46
N CYS A 8 -6.35 38.42 -4.68
CA CYS A 8 -7.27 39.56 -4.77
C CYS A 8 -8.09 39.76 -3.49
N ASN A 9 -8.37 38.69 -2.75
CA ASN A 9 -9.24 38.70 -1.58
C ASN A 9 -8.46 38.41 -0.31
N ASP A 10 -8.94 38.90 0.84
CA ASP A 10 -8.38 38.51 2.14
C ASP A 10 -8.63 37.03 2.43
N ALA A 11 -7.63 36.40 3.03
CA ALA A 11 -7.67 35.02 3.48
C ALA A 11 -8.52 34.90 4.74
N THR A 12 -9.54 34.04 4.68
CA THR A 12 -10.45 33.72 5.78
C THR A 12 -10.29 32.28 6.25
N VAL A 13 -9.61 31.44 5.47
CA VAL A 13 -9.37 30.02 5.74
C VAL A 13 -7.87 29.75 5.76
N PHE A 14 -7.39 29.12 6.83
CA PHE A 14 -5.97 28.83 7.06
C PHE A 14 -5.76 27.33 7.16
N LEU A 15 -5.09 26.74 6.16
CA LEU A 15 -4.81 25.32 6.10
C LEU A 15 -3.37 25.05 6.50
N THR A 16 -3.16 24.11 7.42
CA THR A 16 -1.83 23.60 7.78
C THR A 16 -1.80 22.09 7.61
N GLN A 17 -0.89 21.59 6.78
CA GLN A 17 -0.72 20.15 6.53
C GLN A 17 0.72 19.73 6.78
N ILE A 18 0.90 18.53 7.33
CA ILE A 18 2.21 17.94 7.57
C ILE A 18 2.34 16.75 6.62
N LEU A 19 3.23 16.85 5.64
CA LEU A 19 3.56 15.78 4.69
C LEU A 19 5.05 15.45 4.85
N GLU A 20 5.37 14.17 5.06
CA GLU A 20 6.75 13.68 5.21
C GLU A 20 7.59 14.47 6.23
N GLY A 21 6.95 14.93 7.32
CA GLY A 21 7.59 15.72 8.37
C GLY A 21 7.84 17.19 8.04
N LYS A 22 7.44 17.68 6.86
CA LYS A 22 7.48 19.10 6.49
C LYS A 22 6.11 19.74 6.63
N MET A 23 6.07 20.87 7.32
CA MET A 23 4.84 21.65 7.54
C MET A 23 4.64 22.61 6.37
N GLN A 24 3.50 22.50 5.68
CA GLN A 24 3.06 23.44 4.66
C GLN A 24 1.83 24.21 5.16
N LYS A 25 1.85 25.53 4.97
CA LYS A 25 0.77 26.45 5.35
C LYS A 25 0.26 27.17 4.11
N VAL A 26 -1.05 27.21 3.92
CA VAL A 26 -1.71 27.87 2.79
C VAL A 26 -2.88 28.70 3.29
N ASN A 27 -2.95 29.95 2.86
CA ASN A 27 -3.98 30.92 3.24
C ASN A 27 -4.94 31.13 2.07
N LEU A 28 -6.24 30.90 2.28
CA LEU A 28 -7.25 30.90 1.24
C LEU A 28 -8.40 31.86 1.58
N CYS A 29 -8.96 32.53 0.58
CA CYS A 29 -10.25 33.19 0.75
C CYS A 29 -11.39 32.17 0.67
N ASP A 30 -12.59 32.53 1.16
CA ASP A 30 -13.74 31.62 1.21
C ASP A 30 -14.09 31.02 -0.17
N ALA A 31 -14.03 31.84 -1.23
CA ALA A 31 -14.29 31.38 -2.60
C ALA A 31 -13.28 30.33 -3.06
N CYS A 32 -11.97 30.61 -2.96
CA CYS A 32 -10.93 29.66 -3.35
C CYS A 32 -10.90 28.42 -2.44
N SER A 33 -11.32 28.55 -1.17
CA SER A 33 -11.42 27.44 -0.24
C SER A 33 -12.52 26.44 -0.65
N LYS A 34 -13.68 26.94 -1.07
CA LYS A 34 -14.79 26.13 -1.59
C LYS A 34 -14.48 25.53 -2.95
N GLU A 35 -13.90 26.31 -3.85
CA GLU A 35 -13.49 25.84 -5.18
C GLU A 35 -12.48 24.70 -5.10
N LYS A 36 -11.54 24.77 -4.14
CA LYS A 36 -10.53 23.72 -3.91
C LYS A 36 -11.01 22.58 -2.99
N GLY A 37 -12.27 22.55 -2.58
CA GLY A 37 -12.83 21.49 -1.74
C GLY A 37 -12.18 21.39 -0.35
N VAL A 38 -11.60 22.47 0.18
CA VAL A 38 -10.93 22.49 1.50
C VAL A 38 -11.94 22.29 2.63
N GLN A 39 -13.17 22.77 2.42
CA GLN A 39 -14.25 22.70 3.41
C GLN A 39 -15.03 21.38 3.34
N ASP A 40 -14.75 20.51 2.38
CA ASP A 40 -15.42 19.22 2.26
C ASP A 40 -14.79 18.19 3.22
N PRO A 41 -15.59 17.49 4.06
CA PRO A 41 -15.11 16.44 4.96
C PRO A 41 -14.40 15.28 4.23
N THR A 42 -14.56 15.20 2.91
CA THR A 42 -13.93 14.20 2.06
C THR A 42 -12.51 14.56 1.61
N GLY A 43 -12.00 15.77 1.87
CA GLY A 43 -10.58 16.16 1.95
C GLY A 43 -9.57 15.73 0.86
N PHE A 44 -10.01 15.06 -0.21
CA PHE A 44 -9.15 14.33 -1.13
C PHE A 44 -8.67 15.20 -2.31
N ALA A 45 -9.44 16.20 -2.71
CA ALA A 45 -9.15 17.01 -3.91
C ALA A 45 -7.87 17.87 -3.77
N LEU A 46 -7.47 18.21 -2.54
CA LEU A 46 -6.28 19.03 -2.28
C LEU A 46 -5.03 18.19 -2.00
N ALA A 47 -5.21 16.93 -1.58
CA ALA A 47 -4.13 15.95 -1.54
C ALA A 47 -3.57 15.74 -2.95
N ASP A 48 -4.42 15.63 -3.98
CA ASP A 48 -3.97 15.51 -5.38
C ASP A 48 -3.12 16.70 -5.86
N LEU A 49 -3.49 17.92 -5.45
CA LEU A 49 -2.77 19.14 -5.85
C LEU A 49 -1.43 19.30 -5.09
N LEU A 50 -1.37 18.90 -3.82
CA LEU A 50 -0.16 19.03 -2.97
C LEU A 50 0.79 17.83 -3.06
N LEU A 51 0.27 16.63 -3.38
CA LEU A 51 1.06 15.42 -3.57
C LEU A 51 1.88 15.43 -4.88
N GLY A 52 1.80 16.50 -5.68
CA GLY A 52 2.60 16.57 -6.90
C GLY A 52 2.31 15.40 -7.82
N ILE A 53 1.04 15.02 -7.97
CA ILE A 53 0.62 14.09 -9.03
C ILE A 53 0.72 14.87 -10.35
N GLY A 54 1.94 15.03 -10.84
CA GLY A 54 2.27 15.40 -12.22
C GLY A 54 1.80 14.37 -13.25
N ALA A 55 0.88 13.47 -12.88
CA ALA A 55 0.16 12.60 -13.81
C ALA A 55 -1.08 13.28 -14.41
N ALA A 56 -1.38 14.54 -14.08
CA ALA A 56 -2.43 15.28 -14.77
C ALA A 56 -2.11 15.46 -16.26
N GLU A 57 -0.83 15.61 -16.64
CA GLU A 57 -0.44 15.81 -18.05
C GLU A 57 -0.28 14.50 -18.84
N GLU A 58 0.07 13.38 -18.20
CA GLU A 58 0.20 12.10 -18.92
C GLU A 58 -1.12 11.32 -19.06
N ILE A 59 -2.13 11.61 -18.24
CA ILE A 59 -3.47 10.99 -18.38
C ILE A 59 -4.27 11.59 -19.55
N GLU A 60 -3.94 12.80 -20.01
CA GLU A 60 -4.63 13.46 -21.13
C GLU A 60 -4.44 12.72 -22.48
N LYS A 61 -3.33 11.98 -22.66
CA LYS A 61 -3.11 11.21 -23.91
C LYS A 61 -3.82 9.86 -23.94
N GLY A 62 -4.46 9.46 -22.85
CA GLY A 62 -5.15 8.19 -22.71
C GLY A 62 -6.52 8.34 -22.06
N ALA A 63 -7.18 9.50 -22.18
CA ALA A 63 -8.55 9.72 -21.74
C ALA A 63 -9.50 8.84 -22.57
N SER A 64 -9.48 7.56 -22.26
CA SER A 64 -10.40 6.60 -22.80
C SER A 64 -11.79 7.03 -22.35
N THR A 65 -12.71 7.23 -23.31
CA THR A 65 -14.13 7.52 -23.05
C THR A 65 -14.84 6.29 -22.45
N GLN A 66 -14.11 5.45 -21.72
CA GLN A 66 -14.59 4.23 -21.11
C GLN A 66 -15.64 4.61 -20.08
N LYS A 67 -16.82 4.04 -20.27
CA LYS A 67 -17.93 4.10 -19.32
C LYS A 67 -18.19 2.70 -18.80
N CYS A 68 -18.55 2.61 -17.53
CA CYS A 68 -18.95 1.33 -16.96
C CYS A 68 -20.16 0.78 -17.72
N PRO A 69 -20.12 -0.46 -18.23
CA PRO A 69 -21.24 -1.03 -18.97
C PRO A 69 -22.49 -1.28 -18.09
N VAL A 70 -22.33 -1.29 -16.76
CA VAL A 70 -23.41 -1.56 -15.80
C VAL A 70 -24.12 -0.29 -15.34
N CYS A 71 -23.37 0.73 -14.90
CA CYS A 71 -23.94 1.95 -14.33
C CYS A 71 -23.69 3.21 -15.16
N GLY A 72 -22.98 3.11 -16.29
CA GLY A 72 -22.66 4.24 -17.17
C GLY A 72 -21.63 5.23 -16.59
N PHE A 73 -21.14 5.00 -15.38
CA PHE A 73 -20.18 5.85 -14.68
C PHE A 73 -18.89 5.99 -15.51
N GLY A 74 -18.40 7.21 -15.69
CA GLY A 74 -17.21 7.50 -16.49
C GLY A 74 -15.97 7.77 -15.65
N GLN A 75 -14.80 7.73 -16.28
CA GLN A 75 -13.53 8.04 -15.61
C GLN A 75 -13.44 9.50 -15.14
N SER A 76 -14.12 10.42 -15.84
CA SER A 76 -14.28 11.82 -15.41
C SER A 76 -15.04 11.95 -14.09
N ASP A 77 -16.01 11.07 -13.84
CA ASP A 77 -16.83 11.10 -12.63
C ASP A 77 -16.04 10.58 -11.44
N PHE A 78 -15.19 9.58 -11.65
CA PHE A 78 -14.22 9.13 -10.64
C PHE A 78 -13.25 10.25 -10.26
N LYS A 79 -12.67 10.99 -11.23
CA LYS A 79 -11.77 12.12 -10.93
C LYS A 79 -12.45 13.22 -10.09
N LYS A 80 -13.75 13.48 -10.32
CA LYS A 80 -14.49 14.51 -9.57
C LYS A 80 -14.89 14.06 -8.16
N THR A 81 -15.25 12.80 -8.00
CA THR A 81 -15.85 12.29 -6.74
C THR A 81 -14.86 11.51 -5.88
N GLY A 82 -13.74 11.05 -6.45
CA GLY A 82 -12.79 10.14 -5.82
C GLY A 82 -13.37 8.75 -5.52
N ARG A 83 -14.57 8.42 -6.04
CA ARG A 83 -15.30 7.18 -5.72
C ARG A 83 -15.77 6.48 -6.99
N LEU A 84 -15.87 5.15 -6.90
CA LEU A 84 -16.39 4.30 -7.97
C LEU A 84 -17.89 4.06 -7.79
N GLY A 85 -18.64 4.00 -8.90
CA GLY A 85 -20.10 3.93 -8.85
C GLY A 85 -20.68 2.56 -8.48
N CYS A 86 -20.12 1.46 -8.99
CA CYS A 86 -20.55 0.10 -8.68
C CYS A 86 -19.38 -0.90 -8.66
N SER A 87 -19.63 -2.16 -8.31
CA SER A 87 -18.60 -3.21 -8.27
C SER A 87 -17.89 -3.43 -9.62
N ALA A 88 -18.61 -3.35 -10.74
CA ALA A 88 -18.03 -3.51 -12.07
C ALA A 88 -17.08 -2.37 -12.47
N CYS A 89 -17.16 -1.21 -11.81
CA CYS A 89 -16.25 -0.09 -12.07
C CYS A 89 -14.79 -0.41 -11.72
N TYR A 90 -14.53 -1.26 -10.72
CA TYR A 90 -13.16 -1.65 -10.36
C TYR A 90 -12.46 -2.39 -11.49
N ALA A 91 -13.18 -3.28 -12.18
CA ALA A 91 -12.65 -4.00 -13.34
C ALA A 91 -12.58 -3.09 -14.57
N THR A 92 -13.61 -2.28 -14.81
CA THR A 92 -13.67 -1.40 -16.00
C THR A 92 -12.54 -0.38 -16.01
N PHE A 93 -12.17 0.15 -14.84
CA PHE A 93 -11.14 1.19 -14.70
C PHE A 93 -9.82 0.66 -14.12
N ALA A 94 -9.60 -0.66 -14.16
CA ALA A 94 -8.48 -1.31 -13.50
C ALA A 94 -7.11 -0.72 -13.90
N GLU A 95 -6.92 -0.43 -15.19
CA GLU A 95 -5.66 0.10 -15.71
C GLU A 95 -5.34 1.48 -15.11
N GLY A 96 -6.27 2.43 -15.19
CA GLY A 96 -6.10 3.75 -14.59
C GLY A 96 -6.00 3.72 -13.06
N LEU A 97 -6.76 2.82 -12.41
CA LEU A 97 -6.71 2.63 -10.97
C LEU A 97 -5.35 2.07 -10.51
N SER A 98 -4.74 1.18 -11.30
CA SER A 98 -3.45 0.57 -10.97
C SER A 98 -2.31 1.59 -10.92
N ALA A 99 -2.29 2.56 -11.85
CA ALA A 99 -1.30 3.64 -11.85
C ALA A 99 -1.47 4.56 -10.63
N LEU A 100 -2.71 4.89 -10.30
CA LEU A 100 -3.05 5.73 -9.16
C LEU A 100 -2.70 5.06 -7.83
N LEU A 101 -3.05 3.78 -7.65
CA LEU A 101 -2.72 3.02 -6.45
C LEU A 101 -1.20 2.89 -6.24
N LYS A 102 -0.43 2.74 -7.32
CA LYS A 102 1.05 2.75 -7.26
C LYS A 102 1.61 4.10 -6.81
N ALA A 103 0.99 5.21 -7.19
CA ALA A 103 1.41 6.53 -6.75
C ALA A 103 1.08 6.79 -5.26
N MET A 104 -0.04 6.24 -4.76
CA MET A 104 -0.49 6.47 -3.39
C MET A 104 0.10 5.50 -2.36
N HIS A 105 0.37 4.25 -2.75
CA HIS A 105 0.82 3.19 -1.85
C HIS A 105 2.25 2.76 -2.17
N LYS A 106 3.01 2.36 -1.13
CA LYS A 106 4.37 1.83 -1.26
C LYS A 106 4.47 0.56 -2.14
N GLY A 107 3.34 -0.12 -2.37
CA GLY A 107 3.21 -1.27 -3.24
C GLY A 107 1.74 -1.58 -3.52
N THR A 108 1.47 -2.32 -4.60
CA THR A 108 0.12 -2.76 -4.98
C THR A 108 -0.33 -4.02 -4.24
N GLU A 109 0.60 -4.65 -3.53
CA GLU A 109 0.36 -5.87 -2.76
C GLU A 109 0.97 -5.73 -1.37
N HIS A 110 0.27 -6.29 -0.39
CA HIS A 110 0.80 -6.40 0.95
C HIS A 110 1.78 -7.57 1.01
N VAL A 111 3.08 -7.27 1.02
CA VAL A 111 4.15 -8.27 1.22
C VAL A 111 4.30 -8.73 2.67
N GLY A 112 3.36 -8.36 3.54
CA GLY A 112 3.36 -8.80 4.93
C GLY A 112 4.24 -7.97 5.86
N LYS A 113 3.97 -8.10 7.16
CA LYS A 113 4.91 -7.80 8.23
C LYS A 113 5.06 -9.10 9.01
N LEU A 114 6.03 -9.95 8.66
CA LEU A 114 6.25 -11.20 9.37
C LEU A 114 6.99 -10.86 10.68
N PRO A 115 6.40 -11.11 11.86
CA PRO A 115 7.09 -10.87 13.13
C PRO A 115 8.40 -11.67 13.15
N GLU A 116 9.50 -11.07 13.62
CA GLU A 116 10.82 -11.74 13.64
C GLU A 116 10.77 -13.10 14.36
N ARG A 117 9.95 -13.21 15.41
CA ARG A 117 9.69 -14.49 16.11
C ARG A 117 9.02 -15.53 15.21
N ALA A 118 8.06 -15.12 14.39
CA ALA A 118 7.38 -16.01 13.45
C ALA A 118 8.34 -16.44 12.32
N HIS A 119 9.20 -15.53 11.85
CA HIS A 119 10.26 -15.87 10.87
C HIS A 119 11.24 -16.91 11.45
N ARG A 120 11.74 -16.69 12.67
CA ARG A 120 12.66 -17.61 13.35
C ARG A 120 12.02 -18.99 13.58
N ALA A 121 10.77 -19.02 14.03
CA ALA A 121 10.03 -20.28 14.21
C ALA A 121 9.85 -21.01 12.87
N MET A 122 9.52 -20.30 11.79
CA MET A 122 9.35 -20.89 10.45
C MET A 122 10.67 -21.46 9.92
N GLU A 123 11.78 -20.74 10.09
CA GLU A 123 13.11 -21.18 9.66
C GLU A 123 13.60 -22.43 10.42
N LEU A 124 13.41 -22.45 11.75
CA LEU A 124 13.73 -23.62 12.59
C LEU A 124 12.91 -24.84 12.18
N ASN A 125 11.59 -24.67 11.96
CA ASN A 125 10.73 -25.76 11.48
C ASN A 125 11.16 -26.30 10.12
N HIS A 126 11.60 -25.44 9.20
CA HIS A 126 12.11 -25.86 7.90
C HIS A 126 13.40 -26.67 8.03
N ARG A 127 14.33 -26.25 8.92
CA ARG A 127 15.57 -27.00 9.19
C ARG A 127 15.31 -28.35 9.82
N VAL A 128 14.38 -28.44 10.78
CA VAL A 128 13.98 -29.71 11.40
C VAL A 128 13.45 -30.68 10.35
N ARG A 129 12.58 -30.23 9.44
CA ARG A 129 12.07 -31.06 8.33
C ARG A 129 13.19 -31.60 7.45
N ALA A 130 14.10 -30.72 7.00
CA ALA A 130 15.22 -31.12 6.14
C ALA A 130 16.16 -32.13 6.84
N LEU A 131 16.46 -31.93 8.12
CA LEU A 131 17.25 -32.88 8.90
C LEU A 131 16.52 -34.22 9.11
N THR A 132 15.20 -34.20 9.26
CA THR A 132 14.38 -35.41 9.39
C THR A 132 14.42 -36.23 8.11
N GLU A 133 14.34 -35.59 6.95
CA GLU A 133 14.49 -36.25 5.64
C GLU A 133 15.90 -36.85 5.48
N ASN A 134 16.95 -36.12 5.86
CA ASN A 134 18.32 -36.61 5.81
C ASN A 134 18.56 -37.76 6.78
N LEU A 135 17.94 -37.72 7.96
CA LEU A 135 18.00 -38.81 8.94
C LEU A 135 17.40 -40.09 8.36
N GLN A 136 16.22 -39.99 7.72
CA GLN A 136 15.59 -41.13 7.08
C GLN A 136 16.47 -41.73 5.96
N LYS A 137 17.13 -40.89 5.16
CA LYS A 137 18.10 -41.34 4.14
C LYS A 137 19.30 -42.05 4.77
N ALA A 138 19.92 -41.45 5.78
CA ALA A 138 21.07 -42.04 6.46
C ALA A 138 20.74 -43.40 7.09
N VAL A 139 19.53 -43.56 7.65
CA VAL A 139 19.05 -44.84 8.17
C VAL A 139 18.84 -45.86 7.05
N ALA A 140 18.25 -45.45 5.92
CA ALA A 140 18.05 -46.33 4.75
C ALA A 140 19.37 -46.79 4.11
N GLU A 141 20.41 -45.97 4.20
CA GLU A 141 21.77 -46.27 3.73
C GLU A 141 22.65 -46.97 4.79
N GLU A 142 22.07 -47.34 5.94
CA GLU A 142 22.76 -47.98 7.08
C GLU A 142 23.94 -47.15 7.63
N ASN A 143 23.94 -45.83 7.40
CA ASN A 143 24.94 -44.91 7.89
C ASN A 143 24.58 -44.41 9.31
N TYR A 144 24.73 -45.30 10.29
CA TYR A 144 24.26 -45.07 11.66
C TYR A 144 25.00 -43.95 12.40
N GLU A 145 26.26 -43.68 12.08
CA GLU A 145 27.02 -42.56 12.68
C GLU A 145 26.41 -41.21 12.27
N THR A 146 26.14 -41.03 10.97
CA THR A 146 25.49 -39.81 10.49
C THR A 146 24.05 -39.69 10.99
N ALA A 147 23.31 -40.80 11.05
CA ALA A 147 21.97 -40.83 11.62
C ALA A 147 21.95 -40.38 13.10
N ALA A 148 22.92 -40.85 13.90
CA ALA A 148 23.04 -40.42 15.30
C ALA A 148 23.30 -38.90 15.40
N SER A 149 24.22 -38.36 14.59
CA SER A 149 24.52 -36.93 14.54
C SER A 149 23.30 -36.09 14.13
N LEU A 150 22.57 -36.51 13.08
CA LEU A 150 21.37 -35.81 12.60
C LEU A 150 20.25 -35.82 13.65
N ARG A 151 20.05 -36.93 14.35
CA ARG A 151 19.08 -37.05 15.45
C ARG A 151 19.40 -36.08 16.59
N ASP A 152 20.67 -35.98 16.96
CA ASP A 152 21.08 -35.10 18.05
C ASP A 152 20.95 -33.61 17.66
N GLN A 153 21.20 -33.27 16.39
CA GLN A 153 20.92 -31.93 15.83
C GLN A 153 19.41 -31.59 15.83
N ILE A 154 18.54 -32.55 15.46
CA ILE A 154 17.09 -32.36 15.52
C ILE A 154 16.64 -32.05 16.95
N LYS A 155 17.11 -32.82 17.94
CA LYS A 155 16.77 -32.59 19.36
C LYS A 155 17.19 -31.21 19.85
N GLN A 156 18.35 -30.71 19.43
CA GLN A 156 18.80 -29.36 19.77
C GLN A 156 17.87 -28.30 19.18
N LEU A 157 17.52 -28.41 17.91
CA LEU A 157 16.63 -27.44 17.24
C LEU A 157 15.19 -27.48 17.79
N GLU A 158 14.69 -28.66 18.17
CA GLU A 158 13.38 -28.79 18.81
C GLU A 158 13.36 -28.16 20.21
N SER A 159 14.44 -28.33 20.99
CA SER A 159 14.62 -27.63 22.26
C SER A 159 14.64 -26.11 22.07
N ASP A 160 15.39 -25.62 21.08
CA ASP A 160 15.44 -24.19 20.75
C ASP A 160 14.07 -23.66 20.33
N LEU A 161 13.29 -24.43 19.57
CA LEU A 161 11.92 -24.08 19.19
C LEU A 161 11.01 -23.95 20.41
N SER A 162 11.11 -24.88 21.37
CA SER A 162 10.30 -24.86 22.61
C SER A 162 10.64 -23.70 23.54
N ASN A 163 11.92 -23.29 23.60
CA ASN A 163 12.38 -22.14 24.38
C ASN A 163 12.10 -20.78 23.70
N SER A 164 11.72 -20.79 22.41
CA SER A 164 11.45 -19.58 21.62
C SER A 164 9.97 -19.14 21.64
N SER A 165 9.08 -20.00 22.16
CA SER A 165 7.64 -19.76 22.35
C SER A 165 7.35 -18.95 23.60
#